data_AF-A0A8T2PKQ9-F1
#
_entry.id   AF-A0A8T2PKQ9-F1
#
_cell.length_a   1.000
_cell.length_b   1.000
_cell.length_c   1.000
_cell.angle_alpha   90.00
_cell.angle_beta   90.00
_cell.angle_gamma   90.00
#
_symmetry.space_group_name_H-M   'P 1'
#
loop_
_entity.id
_entity.type
_entity.pdbx_description
1 polymer ?
#
loop_
_entity_poly.entity_id
_entity_poly.type
_entity_poly.pdbx_seq_one_letter_code
_entity_poly.pdbx_strand_id
1 'polypeptide(L)'
;MDLNSAYVLKALCYPRMKVGNEFVTKGQTVQQAAMMTEEEGAGHHLERMKKNLEGTVSDLQHCPDEAENLSMKDGKKLLQKQETRVNYQFLHLGPL
;
A
#
# COMPACT_ATOMS: atom_id res chain seq x y z
N MET A 1 -20.68 -0.92 -44.30
CA MET A 1 -20.33 -1.54 -43.01
C MET A 1 -19.11 -0.84 -42.50
N ASP A 2 -19.24 -0.01 -41.48
CA ASP A 2 -18.11 0.72 -40.90
C ASP A 2 -17.15 -0.28 -40.23
N LEU A 3 -15.93 -0.38 -40.76
CA LEU A 3 -14.89 -1.19 -40.16
C LEU A 3 -14.40 -0.48 -38.90
N ASN A 4 -14.87 -0.93 -37.74
CA ASN A 4 -14.37 -0.44 -36.46
C ASN A 4 -12.89 -0.80 -36.34
N SER A 5 -12.02 0.20 -36.21
CA SER A 5 -10.57 0.03 -36.06
C SER A 5 -10.21 -0.88 -34.89
N ALA A 6 -11.01 -0.91 -33.83
CA ALA A 6 -10.85 -1.83 -32.70
C ALA A 6 -11.06 -3.30 -33.10
N TYR A 7 -11.98 -3.57 -34.04
CA TYR A 7 -12.21 -4.94 -34.54
C TYR A 7 -11.04 -5.41 -35.42
N VAL A 8 -10.47 -4.50 -36.24
CA VAL A 8 -9.30 -4.78 -37.06
C VAL A 8 -8.08 -5.06 -36.19
N LEU A 9 -7.84 -4.21 -35.18
CA LEU A 9 -6.75 -4.42 -34.22
C LEU A 9 -6.90 -5.76 -33.48
N LYS A 10 -8.13 -6.08 -33.05
CA LYS A 10 -8.42 -7.36 -32.40
C LYS A 10 -8.23 -8.56 -33.34
N ALA A 11 -8.58 -8.44 -34.62
CA ALA A 11 -8.37 -9.52 -35.59
C ALA A 11 -6.88 -9.75 -35.90
N LEU A 12 -6.07 -8.69 -35.92
CA LEU A 12 -4.62 -8.77 -36.13
C LEU A 12 -3.89 -9.33 -34.91
N CYS A 13 -4.32 -8.96 -33.69
CA CYS A 13 -3.69 -9.42 -32.44
C CYS A 13 -4.18 -10.80 -31.97
N TYR A 14 -5.40 -11.21 -32.34
CA TYR A 14 -5.99 -12.48 -31.93
C TYR A 14 -6.46 -13.28 -33.15
N PRO A 15 -5.52 -13.91 -33.89
CA PRO A 15 -5.86 -14.70 -35.06
C PRO A 15 -6.67 -15.94 -34.65
N ARG A 16 -7.96 -15.94 -34.98
CA ARG A 16 -8.86 -17.06 -34.73
C ARG A 16 -9.00 -17.91 -36.00
N MET A 17 -8.87 -19.22 -35.86
CA MET A 17 -9.14 -20.19 -36.92
C MET A 17 -10.36 -21.04 -36.55
N LYS A 18 -11.20 -21.36 -37.55
CA LYS A 18 -12.31 -22.28 -37.37
C LYS A 18 -11.83 -23.73 -37.30
N VAL A 19 -12.27 -24.46 -36.29
CA VAL A 19 -12.07 -25.89 -36.10
C VAL A 19 -13.44 -26.51 -35.82
N GLY A 20 -13.94 -27.34 -36.75
CA GLY A 20 -15.32 -27.82 -36.69
C GLY A 20 -16.32 -26.65 -36.80
N ASN A 21 -17.25 -26.55 -35.85
CA ASN A 21 -18.20 -25.42 -35.76
C ASN A 21 -17.71 -24.27 -34.86
N GLU A 22 -16.50 -24.36 -34.31
CA GLU A 22 -15.99 -23.42 -33.31
C GLU A 22 -14.78 -22.62 -33.81
N PHE A 23 -14.52 -21.44 -33.25
CA PHE A 23 -13.36 -20.61 -33.58
C PHE A 23 -12.38 -20.55 -32.43
N VAL A 24 -11.17 -21.05 -32.65
CA VAL A 24 -10.09 -21.13 -31.66
C VAL A 24 -8.96 -20.16 -32.00
N THR A 25 -8.33 -19.56 -31.00
CA THR A 25 -7.18 -18.67 -31.21
C THR A 25 -5.93 -19.51 -31.47
N LYS A 26 -5.21 -19.25 -32.57
CA LYS A 26 -4.04 -20.06 -32.95
C LYS A 26 -2.74 -19.51 -32.36
N GLY A 27 -1.91 -20.42 -31.84
CA GLY A 27 -0.47 -20.19 -31.64
C GLY A 27 -0.06 -19.37 -30.42
N GLN A 28 -0.96 -19.13 -29.46
CA GLN A 28 -0.62 -18.41 -28.22
C GLN A 28 -0.26 -19.40 -27.12
N THR A 29 0.87 -19.19 -26.46
CA THR A 29 1.25 -19.96 -25.26
C THR A 29 0.38 -19.54 -24.08
N VAL A 30 0.25 -20.40 -23.05
CA VAL A 30 -0.50 -20.07 -21.82
C VAL A 30 0.01 -18.78 -21.19
N GLN A 31 1.32 -18.54 -21.25
CA GLN A 31 1.92 -17.30 -20.80
C GLN A 31 1.45 -16.13 -21.66
N GLN A 32 1.51 -16.20 -23.00
CA GLN A 32 0.99 -15.14 -23.87
C GLN A 32 -0.51 -14.88 -23.68
N ALA A 33 -1.31 -15.92 -23.46
CA ALA A 33 -2.74 -15.80 -23.15
C ALA A 33 -3.00 -15.10 -21.81
N ALA A 34 -2.27 -15.49 -20.75
CA ALA A 34 -2.30 -14.83 -19.45
C ALA A 34 -1.79 -13.38 -19.53
N MET A 35 -0.80 -13.14 -20.40
CA MET A 35 -0.25 -11.82 -20.67
C MET A 35 -1.28 -10.93 -21.41
N MET A 36 -2.12 -11.46 -22.30
CA MET A 36 -3.13 -10.62 -22.97
C MET A 36 -4.38 -10.36 -22.14
N THR A 37 -4.53 -11.04 -21.00
CA THR A 37 -5.42 -10.65 -19.90
C THR A 37 -4.75 -9.62 -18.94
N GLU A 38 -3.56 -9.09 -19.27
CA GLU A 38 -2.74 -8.27 -18.36
C GLU A 38 -3.28 -6.90 -17.97
N GLU A 39 -4.30 -6.34 -18.62
CA GLU A 39 -4.92 -5.16 -18.00
C GLU A 39 -5.51 -5.52 -16.62
N GLU A 40 -6.10 -6.71 -16.47
CA GLU A 40 -6.59 -7.19 -15.18
C GLU A 40 -5.47 -7.80 -14.32
N GLY A 41 -4.54 -8.56 -14.93
CA GLY A 41 -3.46 -9.23 -14.21
C GLY A 41 -2.42 -8.28 -13.61
N ALA A 42 -1.95 -7.30 -14.39
CA ALA A 42 -1.02 -6.28 -13.92
C ALA A 42 -1.72 -5.29 -12.97
N GLY A 43 -2.99 -4.97 -13.25
CA GLY A 43 -3.84 -4.18 -12.35
C GLY A 43 -3.99 -4.82 -10.97
N HIS A 44 -4.34 -6.11 -10.91
CA HIS A 44 -4.48 -6.84 -9.66
C HIS A 44 -3.15 -6.97 -8.90
N HIS A 45 -2.03 -7.18 -9.59
CA HIS A 45 -0.71 -7.21 -8.96
C HIS A 45 -0.35 -5.85 -8.36
N LEU A 46 -0.58 -4.76 -9.11
CA LEU A 46 -0.32 -3.40 -8.65
C LEU A 46 -1.23 -3.02 -7.48
N GLU A 47 -2.50 -3.41 -7.49
CA GLU A 47 -3.42 -3.21 -6.35
C GLU A 47 -2.95 -3.94 -5.09
N ARG A 48 -2.43 -5.17 -5.23
CA ARG A 48 -1.83 -5.90 -4.10
C ARG A 48 -0.60 -5.19 -3.56
N MET A 49 0.29 -4.74 -4.44
CA MET A 49 1.47 -3.96 -4.04
C MET A 49 1.08 -2.67 -3.34
N LYS A 50 0.06 -1.96 -3.86
CA LYS A 50 -0.48 -0.75 -3.26
C LYS A 50 -1.00 -1.00 -1.84
N LYS A 51 -1.84 -2.02 -1.63
CA LYS A 51 -2.35 -2.37 -0.29
C LYS A 51 -1.23 -2.69 0.71
N ASN A 52 -0.18 -3.40 0.26
CA ASN A 52 0.98 -3.69 1.11
C ASN A 52 1.74 -2.42 1.49
N LEU A 53 1.90 -1.47 0.56
CA LEU A 53 2.54 -0.20 0.81
C LEU A 53 1.69 0.68 1.74
N GLU A 54 0.37 0.73 1.54
CA GLU A 54 -0.57 1.44 2.42
C GLU A 54 -0.48 0.93 3.87
N GLY A 55 -0.41 -0.40 4.05
CA GLY A 55 -0.18 -1.00 5.37
C GLY A 55 1.16 -0.58 5.96
N THR A 56 2.25 -0.68 5.19
CA THR A 56 3.60 -0.29 5.64
C THR A 56 3.65 1.19 6.03
N VAL A 57 3.01 2.08 5.27
CA VAL A 57 2.93 3.52 5.58
C VAL A 57 2.14 3.75 6.87
N SER A 58 1.03 3.06 7.08
CA SER A 58 0.24 3.15 8.32
C SER A 58 1.06 2.75 9.55
N ASP A 59 1.79 1.65 9.46
CA ASP A 59 2.64 1.17 10.56
C ASP A 59 3.79 2.14 10.86
N LEU A 60 4.42 2.66 9.81
CA LEU A 60 5.48 3.67 9.93
C LEU A 60 4.99 5.01 10.49
N GLN A 61 3.71 5.35 10.36
CA GLN A 61 3.13 6.58 10.93
C GLN A 61 2.71 6.39 12.39
N HIS A 62 2.06 5.27 12.73
CA HIS A 62 1.56 5.04 14.08
C HIS A 62 2.67 4.74 15.11
N CYS A 63 3.74 4.06 14.69
CA CYS A 63 4.85 3.71 15.60
C CYS A 63 5.55 4.96 16.19
N PRO A 64 5.89 6.00 15.38
CA PRO A 64 6.36 7.29 15.90
C PRO A 64 5.38 7.98 16.84
N ASP A 65 4.08 8.02 16.51
CA ASP A 65 3.07 8.68 17.34
C ASP A 65 2.95 8.02 18.72
N GLU A 66 3.04 6.69 18.79
CA GLU A 66 3.05 5.96 20.06
C GLU A 66 4.30 6.27 20.88
N ALA A 67 5.48 6.26 20.23
CA ALA A 67 6.75 6.56 20.89
C ALA A 67 6.79 8.01 21.43
N GLU A 68 6.28 8.98 20.66
CA GLU A 68 6.18 10.38 21.10
C GLU A 68 5.25 10.51 22.31
N ASN A 69 4.07 9.89 22.27
CA ASN A 69 3.13 9.92 23.38
C ASN A 69 3.70 9.32 24.67
N LEU A 70 4.43 8.21 24.56
CA LEU A 70 5.11 7.58 25.70
C LEU A 70 6.20 8.49 26.27
N SER A 71 7.06 9.03 25.40
CA SER A 71 8.12 9.98 25.78
C SER A 71 7.55 11.21 26.50
N MET A 72 6.48 11.80 25.98
CA MET A 72 5.80 12.94 26.57
C MET A 72 5.18 12.62 27.93
N LYS A 73 4.60 11.42 28.10
CA LYS A 73 4.04 10.97 29.38
C LYS A 73 5.12 10.81 30.45
N ASP A 74 6.25 10.21 30.11
CA ASP A 74 7.34 9.99 31.06
C ASP A 74 8.07 11.29 31.41
N GLY A 75 8.24 12.19 30.43
CA GLY A 75 8.75 13.54 30.67
C GLY A 75 7.90 14.34 31.68
N LYS A 76 6.57 14.30 31.54
CA LYS A 76 5.64 14.96 32.48
C LYS A 76 5.78 14.41 33.91
N LYS A 77 5.91 13.09 34.08
CA LYS A 77 6.13 12.49 35.42
C LYS A 77 7.45 12.96 36.03
N LEU A 78 8.51 13.03 35.23
CA LEU A 78 9.82 13.46 35.70
C LEU A 78 9.81 14.94 36.11
N LEU A 79 9.13 15.79 35.34
CA LEU A 79 8.91 17.20 35.69
C LEU A 79 8.14 17.34 37.00
N GLN A 80 7.02 16.64 37.16
CA GLN A 80 6.25 16.68 38.41
C GLN A 80 7.09 16.23 39.62
N LYS A 81 7.95 15.24 39.44
CA LYS A 81 8.90 14.79 40.47
C LYS A 81 9.93 15.87 40.80
N GLN A 82 10.46 16.57 39.79
CA GLN A 82 11.39 17.69 39.99
C GLN A 82 10.71 18.86 40.71
N GLU A 83 9.51 19.26 40.27
CA GLU A 83 8.74 20.33 40.90
C GLU A 83 8.46 20.05 42.37
N THR A 84 8.05 18.82 42.70
CA THR A 84 7.85 18.40 44.10
C THR A 84 9.13 18.54 44.92
N ARG A 85 10.30 18.19 44.35
CA ARG A 85 11.59 18.31 45.05
C ARG A 85 11.99 19.77 45.26
N VAL A 86 11.83 20.60 44.23
CA VAL A 86 12.12 22.05 44.32
C VAL A 86 11.19 22.71 45.32
N ASN A 87 9.90 22.36 45.30
CA ASN A 87 8.91 22.88 46.24
C ASN A 87 9.26 22.49 47.69
N TYR A 88 9.61 21.21 47.93
CA TYR A 88 10.06 20.74 49.24
C TYR A 88 11.31 21.49 49.71
N GLN A 89 12.30 21.67 48.83
CA GLN A 89 13.52 22.39 49.15
C GLN A 89 13.24 23.85 49.55
N PHE A 90 12.39 24.54 48.78
CA PHE A 90 12.01 25.91 49.07
C PHE A 90 11.23 26.05 50.40
N LEU A 91 10.32 25.12 50.69
CA LEU A 91 9.51 25.15 51.91
C LEU A 91 10.28 24.77 53.19
N HIS A 92 11.22 23.83 53.11
CA HIS A 92 11.82 23.23 54.31
C HIS A 92 13.30 23.53 54.50
N LEU A 93 14.05 23.81 53.44
CA LEU A 93 15.51 23.99 53.51
C LEU A 93 15.93 25.44 53.23
N GLY A 94 15.04 26.25 52.67
CA GLY A 94 15.35 27.62 52.22
C GLY A 94 16.15 27.64 50.91
N PRO A 95 16.32 28.82 50.29
CA PRO A 95 17.17 28.96 49.11
C PRO A 95 18.64 28.65 49.44
N LEU A 96 19.35 28.03 48.48
CA LEU A 96 20.80 27.79 48.56
C LEU A 96 21.58 29.10 48.62
#